data_AF-A0A7K1YVA4-F1
#
_entry.id   AF-A0A7K1YVA4-F1
#
_cell.length_a   1.000
_cell.length_b   1.000
_cell.length_c   1.000
_cell.angle_alpha   90.00
_cell.angle_beta   90.00
_cell.angle_gamma   90.00
#
_symmetry.space_group_name_H-M   'P 1'
#
loop_
_entity.id
_entity.type
_entity.pdbx_description
1 polymer ?
#
loop_
_entity_poly.entity_id
_entity_poly.type
_entity_poly.pdbx_seq_one_letter_code
_entity_poly.pdbx_strand_id
1 'polypeptide(L)' 'MSLEGISDGGRFGVLAIDHRDSLRAVLAPHDPDSVSVEDITALKRELVGALAAGATGVMLEPEYSIPQLLDG' A
#
# COMPACT_ATOMS: atom_id res chain seq x y z
N MET A 1 2.97 14.09 14.67
CA MET A 1 2.97 14.69 13.31
C MET A 1 1.95 15.82 13.29
N SER A 2 2.29 16.99 12.77
CA SER A 2 1.29 18.01 12.45
C SER A 2 0.64 17.69 11.11
N LEU A 3 -0.59 18.15 10.88
CA LEU A 3 -1.30 18.01 9.60
C LEU A 3 -0.50 18.66 8.45
N GLU A 4 0.27 19.71 8.75
CA GLU A 4 1.16 20.35 7.77
C GLU A 4 2.24 19.40 7.25
N GLY A 5 2.77 18.50 8.10
CA GLY A 5 3.84 17.59 7.73
C GLY A 5 3.44 16.46 6.75
N ILE A 6 2.14 16.30 6.48
CA ILE A 6 1.59 15.30 5.55
C ILE A 6 0.72 15.96 4.47
N SER A 7 0.90 17.26 4.22
CA SER A 7 0.15 18.03 3.23
C SER A 7 1.08 18.80 2.29
N ASP A 8 0.65 19.02 1.05
CA ASP A 8 1.32 19.91 0.08
C ASP A 8 0.36 21.06 -0.27
N GLY A 9 0.71 22.28 0.13
CA GLY A 9 -0.15 23.46 -0.07
C GLY A 9 -1.56 23.32 0.53
N GLY A 10 -1.70 22.58 1.63
CA GLY A 10 -3.00 22.29 2.26
C GLY A 10 -3.80 21.18 1.57
N ARG A 11 -3.21 20.44 0.63
CA ARG A 11 -3.81 19.26 -0.02
C ARG A 11 -3.16 17.98 0.48
N PHE A 12 -3.97 16.93 0.58
CA PHE A 12 -3.52 15.58 0.91
C PHE A 12 -3.52 14.74 -0.36
N GLY A 13 -2.33 14.33 -0.81
CA GLY A 13 -2.15 13.39 -1.91
C GLY A 13 -1.76 12.04 -1.33
N VAL A 14 -2.74 11.24 -0.89
CA VAL A 14 -2.48 9.97 -0.18
C VAL A 14 -2.48 8.79 -1.14
N LEU A 15 -1.42 7.98 -1.11
CA LEU A 15 -1.41 6.67 -1.75
C LEU A 15 -2.08 5.65 -0.82
N ALA A 16 -3.31 5.26 -1.14
CA ALA A 16 -4.06 4.26 -0.38
C ALA A 16 -3.84 2.85 -0.96
N ILE A 17 -3.14 2.00 -0.20
CA ILE A 17 -2.88 0.59 -0.58
C ILE A 17 -3.09 -0.36 0.63
N ASP A 18 -4.19 -0.14 1.33
CA ASP A 18 -4.69 -0.92 2.47
C ASP A 18 -5.57 -2.12 2.06
N HIS A 19 -5.71 -2.37 0.76
CA HIS A 19 -6.49 -3.49 0.23
C HIS A 19 -5.88 -4.85 0.61
N ARG A 20 -6.76 -5.80 0.95
CA ARG A 20 -6.46 -7.20 1.25
C ARG A 20 -7.06 -8.11 0.18
N ASP A 21 -8.21 -8.70 0.49
CA ASP A 21 -8.91 -9.66 -0.37
C ASP A 21 -9.43 -9.01 -1.66
N SER A 22 -9.74 -7.72 -1.62
CA SER A 22 -10.08 -6.96 -2.82
C SER A 22 -8.92 -6.85 -3.81
N LEU A 23 -7.67 -6.78 -3.33
CA LEU A 23 -6.49 -6.79 -4.21
C LEU A 23 -6.31 -8.17 -4.84
N ARG A 24 -6.51 -9.25 -4.07
CA ARG A 24 -6.52 -10.63 -4.61
C ARG A 24 -7.55 -10.79 -5.72
N ALA A 25 -8.77 -10.31 -5.51
CA ALA A 25 -9.85 -10.37 -6.49
C ALA A 25 -9.54 -9.58 -7.77
N VAL A 26 -8.77 -8.50 -7.68
CA VAL A 26 -8.31 -7.74 -8.85
C VAL A 26 -7.19 -8.48 -9.59
N LEU A 27 -6.24 -9.07 -8.87
CA LEU A 27 -5.07 -9.75 -9.45
C LEU A 27 -5.42 -11.11 -10.08
N ALA A 28 -6.29 -11.88 -9.44
CA ALA A 28 -6.75 -13.17 -9.92
C ALA A 28 -8.28 -13.28 -9.85
N PRO A 29 -9.03 -12.64 -10.77
CA PRO A 29 -10.50 -12.59 -10.70
C PRO A 29 -11.20 -13.96 -10.73
N HIS A 30 -10.55 -14.97 -11.28
CA HIS A 30 -11.10 -16.33 -11.40
C HIS A 30 -10.63 -17.27 -10.29
N ASP A 31 -9.57 -16.91 -9.55
CA ASP A 31 -9.02 -17.70 -8.45
C ASP A 31 -8.26 -16.80 -7.45
N PRO A 32 -8.96 -15.94 -6.67
CA PRO A 32 -8.31 -14.97 -5.77
C PRO A 32 -7.41 -15.63 -4.72
N ASP A 33 -7.75 -16.84 -4.29
CA ASP A 33 -7.03 -17.59 -3.26
C ASP A 33 -5.70 -18.15 -3.77
N SER A 34 -5.47 -18.15 -5.09
CA SER A 34 -4.18 -18.49 -5.68
C SER A 34 -3.08 -17.44 -5.43
N VAL A 35 -3.47 -16.22 -5.06
CA VAL A 35 -2.52 -15.12 -4.82
C VAL A 35 -1.95 -15.24 -3.41
N SER A 36 -0.65 -15.54 -3.34
CA SER A 36 0.06 -15.71 -2.07
C SER A 36 0.18 -14.40 -1.29
N VAL A 37 0.42 -14.49 0.02
CA VAL A 37 0.68 -13.31 0.84
C VAL A 37 1.97 -12.63 0.39
N GLU A 38 2.98 -13.42 0.04
CA GLU A 38 4.28 -12.97 -0.44
C GLU A 38 4.14 -12.14 -1.71
N ASP A 39 3.30 -12.57 -2.66
CA ASP A 39 3.04 -11.84 -3.91
C ASP A 39 2.33 -10.51 -3.65
N ILE A 40 1.37 -10.48 -2.73
CA ILE A 40 0.68 -9.25 -2.32
C ILE A 40 1.67 -8.27 -1.67
N THR A 41 2.50 -8.75 -0.75
CA THR A 41 3.50 -7.93 -0.07
C THR A 41 4.55 -7.42 -1.07
N ALA A 42 5.01 -8.25 -2.00
CA ALA A 42 5.97 -7.85 -3.03
C ALA A 42 5.40 -6.75 -3.94
N LEU A 43 4.16 -6.92 -4.41
CA LEU A 43 3.47 -5.89 -5.20
C LEU A 43 3.30 -4.58 -4.41
N LYS A 44 2.88 -4.66 -3.14
CA LYS A 44 2.74 -3.46 -2.30
C LYS A 44 4.08 -2.75 -2.11
N ARG A 45 5.18 -3.49 -1.94
CA ARG A 45 6.53 -2.92 -1.86
C ARG A 45 6.92 -2.20 -3.14
N GLU A 46 6.65 -2.79 -4.31
CA GLU A 46 6.92 -2.18 -5.60
C GLU A 46 6.13 -0.88 -5.78
N LEU A 47 4.82 -0.90 -5.49
CA LEU A 47 3.95 0.28 -5.57
C LEU A 47 4.43 1.41 -4.66
N VAL A 48 4.75 1.10 -3.40
CA VAL A 48 5.27 2.08 -2.44
C VAL A 48 6.62 2.62 -2.92
N GLY A 49 7.55 1.76 -3.33
CA GLY A 49 8.87 2.17 -3.81
C GLY A 49 8.80 3.06 -5.06
N ALA A 50 7.86 2.81 -5.97
CA ALA A 50 7.70 3.57 -7.19
C ALA A 50 6.91 4.89 -7.01
N LEU A 51 5.92 4.91 -6.12
CA LEU A 51 4.91 5.98 -6.09
C LEU A 51 4.93 6.84 -4.81
N ALA A 52 5.45 6.34 -3.68
CA ALA A 52 5.33 7.03 -2.40
C ALA A 52 6.03 8.40 -2.37
N ALA A 53 7.09 8.60 -3.16
CA ALA A 53 7.81 9.87 -3.25
C ALA A 53 6.94 11.03 -3.80
N GLY A 54 5.87 10.72 -4.54
CA GLY A 54 4.90 11.69 -5.03
C GLY A 54 3.68 11.89 -4.13
N ALA A 55 3.58 11.12 -3.05
CA ALA A 55 2.47 11.18 -2.11
C ALA A 55 2.84 11.98 -0.86
N THR A 56 1.87 12.66 -0.27
CA THR A 56 2.05 13.33 1.02
C THR A 56 1.90 12.36 2.20
N GLY A 57 1.43 11.14 1.92
CA GLY A 57 1.36 10.02 2.86
C GLY A 57 0.97 8.72 2.17
N VAL A 58 1.23 7.60 2.85
CA VAL A 58 0.83 6.25 2.39
C VAL A 58 -0.06 5.63 3.46
N MET A 59 -1.20 5.06 3.04
CA MET A 59 -2.11 4.34 3.91
C MET A 59 -1.98 2.83 3.67
N LEU A 60 -1.64 2.09 4.72
CA LEU A 60 -1.32 0.67 4.71
C LEU A 60 -2.14 -0.08 5.76
N GLU A 61 -2.35 -1.37 5.52
CA GLU A 61 -2.98 -2.27 6.50
C GLU A 61 -1.91 -3.12 7.23
N PRO A 62 -2.15 -3.56 8.48
CA PRO A 62 -1.11 -4.18 9.30
C PRO A 62 -0.74 -5.62 8.94
N GLU A 63 -1.62 -6.40 8.31
CA GLU A 63 -1.48 -7.84 8.09
C GLU A 63 -0.41 -8.18 7.03
N TYR A 64 -0.39 -7.45 5.91
CA TYR A 64 0.52 -7.72 4.78
C TYR A 64 1.51 -6.58 4.48
N SER A 65 1.46 -5.48 5.24
CA SER A 65 2.20 -4.26 4.89
C SER A 65 3.14 -3.74 5.98
N ILE A 66 2.70 -3.57 7.24
CA ILE A 66 3.48 -2.78 8.22
C ILE A 66 4.81 -3.45 8.62
N PRO A 67 4.83 -4.69 9.17
CA PRO A 67 6.09 -5.35 9.49
C PRO A 67 6.98 -5.53 8.26
N GLN A 68 6.39 -5.86 7.12
CA GLN A 68 7.14 -6.22 5.93
C GLN A 68 7.74 -5.00 5.22
N LEU A 69 7.06 -3.86 5.20
CA LEU A 69 7.53 -2.65 4.51
C LEU A 69 8.38 -1.73 5.38
N LEU A 70 8.29 -1.83 6.71
CA LEU A 70 9.09 -1.00 7.62
C LEU A 70 10.34 -1.71 8.15
N ASP A 71 10.31 -3.05 8.31
CA ASP A 71 11.41 -3.81 8.94
C ASP A 71 12.33 -4.53 7.92
N GLY A 72 12.17 -4.27 6.61
CA GLY A 72 12.91 -4.95 5.53
C GLY A 72 13.55 -4.03 4.52
#